data_AF-A0A1Q9BW70-F1
#
_entry.id   AF-A0A1Q9BW70-F1
#
_cell.length_a   1.000
_cell.length_b   1.000
_cell.length_c   1.000
_cell.angle_alpha   90.00
_cell.angle_beta   90.00
_cell.angle_gamma   90.00
#
_symmetry.space_group_name_H-M   'P 1'
#
loop_
_entity.id
_entity.type
_entity.pdbx_description
1 polymer ?
#
loop_
_entity_poly.entity_id
_entity_poly.type
_entity_poly.pdbx_seq_one_letter_code
_entity_poly.pdbx_strand_id
1 'polypeptide(L)'
;VTGCANFFENTELENGFNSYHQYSQTDFTLLDQRLGTLEELRQLADSAHRLGMYVIVDVVMNHMGNEFFFEGHQGESAPFRIHEEGSRREYHLRPRRSNSDLHWTPAGR
;
A
#
# COMPACT_ATOMS: atom_id res chain seq x y z
N VAL A 1 -19.31 -17.20 -3.52
CA VAL A 1 -18.20 -16.24 -3.32
C VAL A 1 -17.89 -16.21 -1.85
N THR A 2 -16.71 -16.67 -1.45
CA THR A 2 -16.31 -16.74 -0.04
C THR A 2 -15.14 -15.80 0.17
N GLY A 3 -15.44 -14.59 0.65
CA GLY A 3 -14.45 -13.65 1.16
C GLY A 3 -13.73 -12.79 0.12
N CYS A 4 -13.42 -11.56 0.54
CA CYS A 4 -12.48 -10.64 -0.09
C CYS A 4 -11.43 -10.33 1.00
N ALA A 5 -10.14 -10.50 0.68
CA ALA A 5 -9.07 -10.24 1.63
C ALA A 5 -7.87 -9.62 0.91
N ASN A 6 -7.17 -8.74 1.61
CA ASN A 6 -5.92 -8.16 1.14
C ASN A 6 -4.75 -8.94 1.74
N PHE A 7 -3.78 -9.27 0.90
CA PHE A 7 -2.66 -10.13 1.28
C PHE A 7 -1.30 -9.42 1.23
N PHE A 8 -1.24 -8.15 0.83
CA PHE A 8 0.04 -7.47 0.61
C PHE A 8 0.64 -6.90 1.90
N GLU A 9 1.97 -6.77 1.91
CA GLU A 9 2.71 -6.27 3.06
C GLU A 9 2.22 -4.89 3.52
N ASN A 10 2.06 -4.74 4.82
CA ASN A 10 1.48 -3.58 5.47
C ASN A 10 2.32 -3.17 6.69
N THR A 11 2.48 -1.86 6.91
CA THR A 11 3.33 -1.34 7.98
C THR A 11 2.79 -1.63 9.38
N GLU A 12 3.68 -2.00 10.30
CA GLU A 12 3.42 -1.98 11.74
C GLU A 12 3.75 -0.64 12.41
N LEU A 13 4.60 0.20 11.81
CA LEU A 13 5.44 1.13 12.59
C LEU A 13 4.80 2.43 13.06
N GLU A 14 3.59 2.81 12.64
CA GLU A 14 2.94 4.01 13.23
C GLU A 14 1.42 3.96 13.36
N ASN A 15 0.79 2.82 13.07
CA ASN A 15 -0.63 2.64 13.38
C ASN A 15 -0.78 1.80 14.63
N GLY A 16 -0.31 2.34 15.76
CA GLY A 16 -0.73 1.89 17.08
C GLY A 16 -2.25 1.73 17.05
N PHE A 17 -2.72 0.49 17.18
CA PHE A 17 -4.12 0.06 17.12
C PHE A 17 -4.81 -0.15 15.75
N ASN A 18 -4.20 0.16 14.58
CA ASN A 18 -4.94 0.13 13.29
C ASN A 18 -4.26 -0.57 12.09
N SER A 19 -3.10 -1.21 12.26
CA SER A 19 -2.41 -1.96 11.19
C SER A 19 -3.07 -3.30 10.79
N TYR A 20 -4.12 -3.72 11.52
CA TYR A 20 -4.87 -4.95 11.21
C TYR A 20 -5.73 -4.81 9.94
N HIS A 21 -6.11 -3.60 9.56
CA HIS A 21 -7.09 -3.40 8.49
C HIS A 21 -6.56 -3.71 7.07
N GLN A 22 -5.24 -3.82 6.85
CA GLN A 22 -4.61 -4.20 5.56
C GLN A 22 -4.82 -3.23 4.39
N TYR A 23 -5.26 -1.99 4.65
CA TYR A 23 -5.45 -0.94 3.63
C TYR A 23 -4.26 0.05 3.52
N SER A 24 -3.13 -0.19 4.20
CA SER A 24 -1.98 0.73 4.23
C SER A 24 -0.71 0.08 3.67
N GLN A 25 -0.78 -0.45 2.45
CA GLN A 25 0.29 -1.28 1.86
C GLN A 25 1.61 -0.51 1.77
N THR A 26 2.70 -1.20 2.08
CA THR A 26 4.07 -0.71 1.90
C THR A 26 4.76 -1.34 0.71
N ASP A 27 4.39 -2.58 0.39
CA ASP A 27 4.95 -3.32 -0.74
C ASP A 27 3.88 -4.22 -1.37
N PHE A 28 3.59 -4.00 -2.65
CA PHE A 28 2.62 -4.79 -3.43
C PHE A 28 3.21 -6.08 -4.01
N THR A 29 4.50 -6.33 -3.82
CA THR A 29 5.20 -7.51 -4.33
C THR A 29 5.36 -8.59 -3.27
N LEU A 30 5.20 -8.22 -2.00
CA LEU A 30 5.38 -9.09 -0.85
C LEU A 30 4.05 -9.42 -0.18
N LEU A 31 3.93 -10.67 0.25
CA LEU A 31 2.83 -11.17 1.08
C LEU A 31 3.06 -10.73 2.52
N ASP A 32 2.00 -10.27 3.20
CA ASP A 32 2.03 -10.01 4.64
C ASP A 32 2.36 -11.31 5.39
N GLN A 33 3.54 -11.37 6.00
CA GLN A 33 4.06 -12.56 6.67
C GLN A 33 3.16 -13.04 7.82
N ARG A 34 2.28 -12.18 8.36
CA ARG A 34 1.32 -12.54 9.41
C ARG A 34 0.19 -13.43 8.88
N LEU A 35 -0.07 -13.41 7.57
CA LEU A 35 -1.06 -14.25 6.90
C LEU A 35 -0.49 -15.61 6.47
N GLY A 36 0.82 -15.80 6.66
CA GLY A 36 1.55 -17.01 6.32
C GLY A 36 2.45 -16.83 5.11
N THR A 37 2.77 -17.94 4.47
CA THR A 37 3.67 -18.03 3.33
C THR A 37 2.92 -18.02 2.00
N LEU A 38 3.63 -17.72 0.92
CA LEU A 38 3.07 -17.78 -0.43
C LEU A 38 2.56 -19.18 -0.79
N GLU A 39 3.19 -20.22 -0.24
CA GLU A 39 2.77 -21.60 -0.42
C GLU A 39 1.45 -21.90 0.29
N GLU A 40 1.28 -21.42 1.53
CA GLU A 40 0.00 -21.55 2.25
C GLU A 40 -1.14 -20.80 1.56
N LEU A 41 -0.87 -19.62 1.00
CA LEU A 41 -1.85 -18.87 0.20
C LEU A 41 -2.28 -19.65 -1.05
N ARG A 42 -1.33 -20.31 -1.74
CA ARG A 42 -1.63 -21.18 -2.88
C ARG A 42 -2.48 -22.37 -2.46
N GLN A 43 -2.13 -23.03 -1.36
CA GLN A 43 -2.88 -24.17 -0.83
C GLN A 43 -4.30 -23.78 -0.40
N LEU A 44 -4.48 -22.58 0.15
CA LEU A 44 -5.80 -22.01 0.47
C LEU A 44 -6.63 -21.86 -0.81
N ALA A 45 -6.07 -21.22 -1.84
CA ALA A 45 -6.76 -21.03 -3.12
C ALA A 45 -7.14 -22.36 -3.77
N ASP A 46 -6.22 -23.32 -3.81
CA ASP A 46 -6.48 -24.66 -4.36
C ASP A 46 -7.56 -25.41 -3.58
N SER A 47 -7.56 -25.29 -2.25
CA SER A 47 -8.60 -25.90 -1.40
C SER A 47 -9.98 -25.27 -1.63
N ALA A 48 -10.03 -23.95 -1.80
CA ALA A 48 -11.25 -23.24 -2.13
C ALA A 48 -11.79 -23.66 -3.51
N HIS A 49 -10.93 -23.74 -4.53
CA HIS A 49 -11.31 -24.17 -5.87
C HIS A 49 -11.82 -25.63 -5.89
N ARG A 50 -11.22 -26.55 -5.12
CA ARG A 50 -11.71 -27.93 -4.99
C ARG A 50 -13.12 -28.03 -4.40
N LEU A 51 -13.52 -27.03 -3.61
CA LEU A 51 -14.87 -26.92 -3.03
C LEU A 51 -15.83 -26.13 -3.93
N GLY A 52 -15.43 -25.78 -5.16
CA GLY A 52 -16.23 -24.98 -6.09
C GLY A 52 -16.36 -23.51 -5.67
N MET A 53 -15.46 -23.02 -4.82
CA MET A 53 -15.43 -21.64 -4.34
C MET A 53 -14.41 -20.81 -5.11
N TYR A 54 -14.68 -19.52 -5.24
CA TYR A 54 -13.75 -18.54 -5.82
C TYR A 54 -13.13 -17.67 -4.72
N VAL A 55 -11.84 -17.37 -4.88
CA VAL A 55 -11.10 -16.43 -4.04
C VAL A 55 -11.04 -15.08 -4.75
N ILE A 56 -11.42 -14.01 -4.05
CA ILE A 56 -11.31 -12.62 -4.52
C ILE A 56 -10.20 -11.95 -3.72
N VAL A 57 -9.23 -11.37 -4.43
CA VAL A 57 -8.16 -10.58 -3.82
C VAL A 57 -8.58 -9.12 -3.77
N ASP A 58 -8.53 -8.53 -2.58
CA ASP A 58 -8.75 -7.10 -2.37
C ASP A 58 -7.45 -6.33 -2.67
N VAL A 59 -7.51 -5.32 -3.53
CA VAL A 59 -6.35 -4.52 -3.92
C VAL A 59 -6.70 -3.05 -3.85
N VAL A 60 -5.89 -2.29 -3.10
CA VAL A 60 -6.05 -0.85 -2.92
C VAL A 60 -4.96 -0.15 -3.70
N MET A 61 -5.34 0.53 -4.79
CA MET A 61 -4.38 1.25 -5.64
C MET A 61 -4.42 2.78 -5.43
N ASN A 62 -5.37 3.27 -4.62
CA ASN A 62 -5.57 4.70 -4.44
C ASN A 62 -4.58 5.33 -3.45
N HIS A 63 -4.11 4.57 -2.46
CA HIS A 63 -3.20 5.06 -1.42
C HIS A 63 -2.24 3.96 -0.99
N MET A 64 -1.16 4.37 -0.32
CA MET A 64 -0.19 3.49 0.33
C MET A 64 -0.05 3.88 1.80
N GLY A 65 0.65 3.06 2.58
CA GLY A 65 1.00 3.39 3.97
C GLY A 65 1.76 4.72 4.07
N ASN A 66 1.61 5.40 5.20
CA ASN A 66 2.21 6.72 5.45
C ASN A 66 3.75 6.69 5.59
N GLU A 67 4.43 5.63 5.14
CA GLU A 67 5.89 5.49 5.24
C GLU A 67 6.65 6.19 4.12
N PHE A 68 5.94 6.70 3.12
CA PHE A 68 6.54 7.36 1.96
C PHE A 68 5.86 8.68 1.66
N PHE A 69 6.63 9.62 1.13
CA PHE A 69 6.14 10.86 0.58
C PHE A 69 6.83 11.18 -0.74
N PHE A 70 6.20 12.00 -1.57
CA PHE A 70 6.83 12.53 -2.77
C PHE A 70 7.70 13.73 -2.42
N GLU A 71 8.92 13.78 -2.94
CA GLU A 71 9.83 14.90 -2.72
C GLU A 71 9.17 16.24 -3.09
N GLY A 72 9.03 17.15 -2.12
CA GLY A 72 8.34 18.43 -2.26
C GLY A 72 6.86 18.42 -1.89
N HIS A 73 6.29 17.26 -1.52
CA HIS A 73 4.90 17.06 -1.11
C HIS A 73 4.83 16.18 0.16
N GLN A 74 5.48 16.61 1.24
CA GLN A 74 5.60 15.85 2.50
C GLN A 74 4.29 15.75 3.27
N GLY A 75 3.43 16.78 3.19
CA GLY A 75 2.17 16.87 3.95
C GLY A 75 0.92 16.88 3.08
N GLU A 76 1.05 16.62 1.77
CA GLU A 76 -0.03 16.70 0.80
C GLU A 76 0.15 15.68 -0.32
N SER A 77 -0.90 15.45 -1.11
CA SER A 77 -0.80 14.63 -2.31
C SER A 77 -0.04 15.38 -3.40
N ALA A 78 0.94 14.72 -4.02
CA ALA A 78 1.55 15.24 -5.24
C ALA A 78 0.49 15.35 -6.37
N PRO A 79 0.48 16.43 -7.15
CA PRO A 79 -0.49 16.59 -8.21
C PRO A 79 -0.27 15.56 -9.32
N PHE A 80 -1.36 14.96 -9.81
CA PHE A 80 -1.29 14.04 -10.94
C PHE A 80 -0.79 14.77 -12.20
N ARG A 81 0.23 14.21 -12.84
CA ARG A 81 0.76 14.70 -14.12
C ARG A 81 0.91 13.53 -15.08
N ILE A 82 0.32 13.67 -16.26
CA ILE A 82 0.56 12.73 -17.35
C ILE A 82 2.00 12.94 -17.82
N HIS A 83 2.78 11.86 -17.90
CA HIS A 83 4.13 11.90 -18.46
C HIS A 83 4.04 12.24 -19.95
N GLU A 84 4.24 13.52 -20.29
CA GLU A 84 4.42 13.94 -21.67
C GLU A 84 5.84 13.55 -22.12
N GLU A 85 5.97 13.04 -23.33
CA GLU A 85 7.24 12.60 -23.90
C GLU A 85 8.25 13.76 -23.88
N GLY A 86 9.34 13.60 -23.12
CA GLY A 86 10.36 14.65 -22.89
C GLY A 86 10.25 15.43 -21.58
N SER A 87 9.16 15.27 -20.81
CA SER A 87 9.03 15.87 -19.47
C SER A 87 9.68 14.98 -18.40
N ARG A 88 10.97 15.20 -18.13
CA ARG A 88 11.74 14.46 -17.12
C ARG A 88 11.45 14.95 -15.68
N ARG A 89 10.18 15.07 -15.29
CA ARG A 89 9.78 15.39 -13.91
C ARG A 89 9.02 14.22 -13.32
N GLU A 90 9.76 13.15 -13.08
CA GLU A 90 9.28 12.02 -12.28
C GLU A 90 9.30 12.41 -10.80
N TYR A 91 8.27 12.03 -10.06
CA TYR A 91 8.27 12.21 -8.62
C TYR A 91 9.21 11.19 -7.98
N HIS A 92 10.15 11.66 -7.17
CA HIS A 92 10.94 10.76 -6.35
C HIS A 92 10.20 10.47 -5.04
N LEU A 93 9.92 9.20 -4.78
CA LEU A 93 9.45 8.71 -3.49
C LEU A 93 10.61 8.71 -2.49
N ARG A 94 10.36 9.25 -1.29
CA ARG A 94 11.30 9.28 -0.18
C ARG A 94 10.70 8.54 1.02
N PRO A 95 11.48 7.72 1.72
CA PRO A 95 11.01 7.11 2.97
C PRO A 95 10.90 8.18 4.05
N ARG A 96 9.84 8.09 4.85
CA ARG A 96 9.63 8.87 6.07
C ARG A 96 10.41 8.21 7.20
N ARG A 97 11.27 8.97 7.87
CA ARG A 97 12.12 8.48 8.98
C ARG A 97 11.62 8.97 10.33
N SER A 98 10.85 10.06 10.34
CA SER A 98 10.29 10.65 11.55
C SER A 98 9.07 11.53 11.23
N ASN A 99 8.21 11.76 12.22
CA ASN A 99 7.15 12.76 12.09
C ASN A 99 7.65 14.19 11.86
N SER A 100 8.93 14.49 12.17
CA SER A 100 9.53 15.79 11.83
C SER A 100 9.84 15.96 10.33
N ASP A 101 9.75 14.89 9.53
CA ASP A 101 9.88 14.99 8.07
C ASP A 101 8.62 15.62 7.43
N LEU A 102 7.51 15.67 8.17
CA LEU A 102 6.27 16.33 7.77
C LEU A 102 6.39 17.84 7.97
N HIS A 103 7.01 18.54 7.02
CA HIS A 103 6.86 19.99 6.95
C HIS A 103 5.50 20.31 6.34
N TRP A 104 4.52 20.57 7.19
CA TRP A 104 3.24 21.09 6.71
C TRP A 104 3.43 22.55 6.29
N THR A 105 3.42 22.81 4.98
CA THR A 105 3.22 24.16 4.45
C THR A 105 1.73 24.32 4.18
N PRO A 106 1.07 25.37 4.72
CA PRO A 106 -0.33 25.61 4.39
C PRO A 106 -0.45 25.78 2.87
N ALA A 107 -1.35 25.01 2.26
CA ALA A 107 -1.72 25.21 0.86
C ALA A 107 -2.10 26.68 0.66
N GLY A 108 -1.51 27.31 -0.36
CA GLY A 108 -1.51 28.75 -0.59
C GLY A 108 -2.88 29.44 -0.44
N ARG A 109 -2.82 30.67 0.07
CA ARG A 109 -3.89 31.67 -0.01
C ARG A 109 -4.04 32.19 -1.43
#